data_AF-A0AAD8C3F6-F1
#
_entry.id   AF-A0AAD8C3F6-F1
#
_cell.length_a   1.000
_cell.length_b   1.000
_cell.length_c   1.000
_cell.angle_alpha   90.00
_cell.angle_beta   90.00
_cell.angle_gamma   90.00
#
_symmetry.space_group_name_H-M   'P 1'
#
loop_
_entity.id
_entity.type
_entity.pdbx_description
1 polymer ?
#
loop_
_entity_poly.entity_id
_entity_poly.type
_entity_poly.pdbx_seq_one_letter_code
_entity_poly.pdbx_strand_id
1 'polypeptide(L)'
;YSFESIFRSLQFALMDNCCREYLFLSDFFMVSGSGAQNLFESIMGKTLATFIKLMEENIQDSYDSIGIFLSAHVVYRYQSIMSKRNVPALNRYWDTILNLLWPRFEYIVSMNIQSVRECEPSKLGHIDNRPHYITRRFAEFSAAIVGINASFPNDRVNRVLGQLQAEVENFILKMAAEFPQRKEQLIFLINNYDMMLGVLVERTSDDSKEAEMYRDLLAARTQEFVEEILAPHFGGLITFVKDSEVYLERNQVDKLQAEEKRVQQIVRGFNNDWKRALENINQDVMRAFTNFKNGTQILQGALTLLIQYYHRFQKILSQPVFRNLQIKHELINIHHVMVEVKKYKPTF
;
A
#
# COMPACT_ATOMS: atom_id res chain seq x y z
N TYR A 1 -13.02 23.72 -17.23
CA TYR A 1 -12.06 23.93 -16.12
C TYR A 1 -12.52 23.12 -14.92
N SER A 2 -11.60 22.61 -14.11
CA SER A 2 -11.94 21.88 -12.89
C SER A 2 -12.45 22.82 -11.80
N PHE A 3 -13.21 22.29 -10.84
CA PHE A 3 -13.87 23.06 -9.79
C PHE A 3 -12.86 23.87 -8.96
N GLU A 4 -11.80 23.23 -8.49
CA GLU A 4 -10.76 23.84 -7.66
C GLU A 4 -9.98 24.93 -8.40
N SER A 5 -9.85 24.83 -9.73
CA SER A 5 -9.21 25.85 -10.56
C SER A 5 -10.07 27.12 -10.66
N ILE A 6 -11.38 26.95 -10.87
CA ILE A 6 -12.34 28.05 -10.86
C ILE A 6 -12.45 28.64 -9.45
N PHE A 7 -12.59 27.79 -8.43
CA PHE A 7 -12.64 28.17 -7.03
C PHE A 7 -11.45 29.06 -6.65
N ARG A 8 -10.23 28.59 -6.90
CA ARG A 8 -9.00 29.36 -6.65
C ARG A 8 -9.04 30.74 -7.30
N SER A 9 -9.44 30.80 -8.56
CA SER A 9 -9.45 32.06 -9.32
C SER A 9 -10.47 33.06 -8.78
N LEU A 10 -11.71 32.59 -8.53
CA LEU A 10 -12.78 33.41 -7.97
C LEU A 10 -12.45 33.90 -6.56
N GLN A 11 -12.00 33.00 -5.69
CA GLN A 11 -11.69 33.31 -4.31
C GLN A 11 -10.46 34.22 -4.19
N PHE A 12 -9.47 34.08 -5.07
CA PHE A 12 -8.34 35.01 -5.13
C PHE A 12 -8.79 36.43 -5.52
N ALA A 13 -9.61 36.54 -6.57
CA ALA A 13 -10.12 37.83 -7.01
C ALA A 13 -10.95 38.50 -5.92
N LEU A 14 -11.81 37.75 -5.23
CA LEU A 14 -12.57 38.25 -4.09
C LEU A 14 -11.64 38.73 -2.96
N MET A 15 -10.68 37.90 -2.57
CA MET A 15 -9.74 38.19 -1.49
C MET A 15 -8.92 39.46 -1.76
N ASP A 16 -8.37 39.62 -2.97
CA ASP A 16 -7.53 40.77 -3.30
C ASP A 16 -8.33 42.07 -3.32
N ASN A 17 -9.55 42.05 -3.89
CA ASN A 17 -10.44 43.21 -3.87
C ASN A 17 -10.88 43.57 -2.44
N CYS A 18 -11.28 42.57 -1.64
CA CYS A 18 -11.69 42.81 -0.26
C CYS A 18 -10.54 43.35 0.61
N CYS A 19 -9.30 42.91 0.36
CA CYS A 19 -8.13 43.44 1.06
C CYS A 19 -7.94 44.94 0.77
N ARG A 20 -7.99 45.32 -0.52
CA ARG A 20 -7.82 46.71 -0.95
C ARG A 20 -8.95 47.58 -0.41
N GLU A 21 -10.18 47.10 -0.51
CA GLU A 21 -11.36 47.82 -0.04
C GLU A 21 -11.32 48.03 1.47
N TYR A 22 -10.99 47.01 2.26
CA TYR A 22 -10.91 47.14 3.72
C TYR A 22 -9.86 48.19 4.15
N LEU A 23 -8.68 48.17 3.52
CA LEU A 23 -7.63 49.15 3.80
C LEU A 23 -8.06 50.56 3.39
N PHE A 24 -8.62 50.71 2.20
CA PHE A 24 -9.16 51.99 1.73
C PHE A 24 -10.22 52.55 2.69
N LEU A 25 -11.19 51.73 3.11
CA LEU A 25 -12.24 52.14 4.02
C LEU A 25 -11.68 52.54 5.39
N SER A 26 -10.70 51.79 5.88
CA SER A 26 -10.03 52.10 7.16
C SER A 26 -9.32 53.44 7.10
N ASP A 27 -8.55 53.69 6.03
CA ASP A 27 -7.75 54.91 5.86
C ASP A 27 -8.62 56.13 5.54
N PHE A 28 -9.54 56.00 4.58
CA PHE A 28 -10.36 57.10 4.09
C PHE A 28 -11.35 57.60 5.15
N PHE A 29 -12.00 56.68 5.88
CA PHE A 29 -12.96 57.03 6.93
C PHE A 29 -12.33 57.10 8.33
N MET A 30 -11.03 56.85 8.46
CA MET A 30 -10.29 56.84 9.73
C MET A 30 -10.92 55.91 10.78
N VAL A 31 -11.42 54.76 10.33
CA VAL A 31 -12.04 53.74 11.18
C VAL A 31 -11.09 52.57 11.41
N SER A 32 -11.19 51.92 12.56
CA SER A 32 -10.38 50.74 12.89
C SER A 32 -11.18 49.72 13.70
N GLY A 33 -10.65 48.49 13.80
CA GLY A 33 -11.26 47.40 14.54
C GLY A 33 -12.70 47.12 14.09
N SER A 34 -13.64 47.11 15.04
CA SER A 34 -15.05 46.83 14.77
C SER A 34 -15.71 47.87 13.87
N GLY A 35 -15.29 49.14 13.92
CA GLY A 35 -15.83 50.20 13.07
C GLY A 35 -15.52 49.96 11.59
N ALA A 36 -14.27 49.60 11.29
CA ALA A 36 -13.83 49.23 9.94
C ALA A 36 -14.55 47.97 9.44
N GLN A 37 -14.68 46.96 10.30
CA GLN A 37 -15.38 45.71 9.96
C GLN A 37 -16.86 45.95 9.63
N ASN A 38 -17.57 46.75 10.43
CA ASN A 38 -18.99 47.06 10.19
C ASN A 38 -19.19 47.82 8.88
N LEU A 39 -18.32 48.79 8.58
CA LEU A 39 -18.38 49.53 7.33
C LEU A 39 -18.10 48.62 6.12
N PHE A 40 -17.07 47.78 6.21
CA PHE A 40 -16.77 46.77 5.19
C PHE A 40 -17.95 45.82 4.96
N GLU A 41 -18.56 45.29 6.03
CA GLU A 41 -19.71 44.39 5.95
C GLU A 41 -20.93 45.08 5.31
N SER A 42 -21.13 46.38 5.54
CA SER A 42 -22.22 47.15 4.91
C SER A 42 -22.08 47.27 3.38
N ILE A 43 -20.84 47.27 2.88
CA ILE A 43 -20.52 47.42 1.45
C ILE A 43 -20.42 46.04 0.78
N MET A 44 -19.61 45.15 1.34
CA MET A 44 -19.25 43.86 0.73
C MET A 44 -20.18 42.71 1.14
N GLY A 45 -20.99 42.86 2.19
CA GLY A 45 -21.77 41.77 2.77
C GLY A 45 -22.69 41.04 1.78
N LYS A 46 -23.39 41.76 0.91
CA LYS A 46 -24.26 41.16 -0.13
C LYS A 46 -23.46 40.39 -1.19
N THR A 47 -22.27 40.89 -1.55
CA THR A 47 -21.36 40.20 -2.46
C THR A 47 -20.84 38.92 -1.81
N LEU A 48 -20.42 38.97 -0.55
CA LEU A 48 -19.97 37.80 0.19
C LEU A 48 -21.07 36.75 0.32
N ALA A 49 -22.31 37.16 0.61
CA ALA A 49 -23.46 36.25 0.65
C ALA A 49 -23.72 35.56 -0.70
N THR A 50 -23.61 36.29 -1.81
CA THR A 50 -23.72 35.71 -3.16
C THR A 50 -22.63 34.68 -3.42
N PHE A 51 -21.38 34.96 -3.03
CA PHE A 51 -20.28 34.01 -3.16
C PHE A 51 -20.48 32.77 -2.29
N ILE A 52 -20.93 32.92 -1.04
CA ILE A 52 -21.24 31.78 -0.16
C ILE A 52 -22.30 30.89 -0.81
N LYS A 53 -23.41 31.47 -1.29
CA LYS A 53 -24.47 30.71 -1.95
C LYS A 53 -23.98 29.96 -3.19
N LEU A 54 -23.17 30.62 -4.02
CA LEU A 54 -22.56 29.97 -5.19
C LEU A 54 -21.67 28.79 -4.76
N MET A 55 -20.87 28.95 -3.70
CA MET A 55 -20.02 27.86 -3.21
C MET A 55 -20.85 26.71 -2.64
N GLU A 56 -21.90 27.00 -1.89
CA GLU A 56 -22.82 25.99 -1.33
C GLU A 56 -23.43 25.11 -2.43
N GLU A 57 -24.00 25.73 -3.48
CA GLU A 57 -24.60 25.02 -4.62
C GLU A 57 -23.58 24.12 -5.34
N ASN A 58 -22.36 24.62 -5.59
CA ASN A 58 -21.34 23.85 -6.30
C ASN A 58 -20.70 22.74 -5.44
N ILE A 59 -20.56 22.95 -4.13
CA ILE A 59 -19.96 21.98 -3.21
C ILE A 59 -20.94 20.83 -2.93
N GLN A 60 -22.23 21.14 -2.76
CA GLN A 60 -23.24 20.16 -2.37
C GLN A 60 -23.38 18.99 -3.35
N ASP A 61 -23.22 19.25 -4.65
CA ASP A 61 -23.36 18.22 -5.69
C ASP A 61 -22.02 17.61 -6.15
N SER A 62 -20.89 18.08 -5.63
CA SER A 62 -19.57 17.57 -6.01
C SER A 62 -19.22 16.24 -5.33
N TYR A 63 -18.79 15.24 -6.10
CA TYR A 63 -18.25 13.97 -5.58
C TYR A 63 -16.72 13.89 -5.68
N ASP A 64 -16.07 14.96 -6.13
CA ASP A 64 -14.62 15.05 -6.21
C ASP A 64 -14.03 15.47 -4.86
N SER A 65 -13.75 14.49 -4.01
CA SER A 65 -13.13 14.72 -2.69
C SER A 65 -11.75 15.36 -2.78
N ILE A 66 -10.96 15.10 -3.84
CA ILE A 66 -9.65 15.71 -4.02
C ILE A 66 -9.81 17.20 -4.32
N GLY A 67 -10.69 17.56 -5.26
CA GLY A 67 -10.97 18.96 -5.60
C GLY A 67 -11.56 19.77 -4.43
N ILE A 68 -12.44 19.16 -3.63
CA ILE A 68 -12.98 19.75 -2.40
C ILE A 68 -11.86 19.97 -1.38
N PHE A 69 -11.01 18.97 -1.15
CA PHE A 69 -9.93 19.06 -0.18
C PHE A 69 -8.84 20.07 -0.59
N LEU A 70 -8.49 20.12 -1.88
CA LEU A 70 -7.63 21.15 -2.45
C LEU A 70 -8.20 22.56 -2.23
N SER A 71 -9.51 22.74 -2.44
CA SER A 71 -10.18 24.01 -2.19
C SER A 71 -10.07 24.44 -0.73
N ALA A 72 -10.12 23.51 0.24
CA ALA A 72 -9.90 23.83 1.65
C ALA A 72 -8.47 24.31 1.92
N HIS A 73 -7.46 23.66 1.31
CA HIS A 73 -6.07 24.09 1.40
C HIS A 73 -5.80 25.44 0.74
N VAL A 74 -6.52 25.76 -0.34
CA VAL A 74 -6.51 27.09 -0.95
C VAL A 74 -7.03 28.14 0.02
N VAL A 75 -8.11 27.86 0.77
CA VAL A 75 -8.63 28.77 1.81
C VAL A 75 -7.60 29.01 2.90
N TYR A 76 -6.94 27.97 3.43
CA TYR A 76 -5.87 28.14 4.43
C TYR A 76 -4.72 29.02 3.91
N ARG A 77 -4.36 28.87 2.63
CA ARG A 77 -3.35 29.72 2.00
C ARG A 77 -3.80 31.18 1.95
N TYR A 78 -5.07 31.45 1.61
CA TYR A 78 -5.60 32.81 1.57
C TYR A 78 -5.74 33.44 2.95
N GLN A 79 -6.16 32.67 3.97
CA GLN A 79 -6.13 33.11 5.36
C GLN A 79 -4.71 33.52 5.79
N SER A 80 -3.69 32.71 5.45
CA SER A 80 -2.29 33.04 5.74
C SER A 80 -1.83 34.33 5.04
N ILE A 81 -2.23 34.55 3.78
CA ILE A 81 -1.91 35.79 3.05
C ILE A 81 -2.56 37.00 3.71
N MET A 82 -3.84 36.92 4.06
CA MET A 82 -4.57 38.02 4.70
C MET A 82 -4.03 38.33 6.11
N SER A 83 -3.66 37.30 6.87
CA SER A 83 -3.00 37.45 8.16
C SER A 83 -1.69 38.21 8.03
N LYS A 84 -0.85 37.88 7.03
CA LYS A 84 0.39 38.64 6.74
C LYS A 84 0.14 40.09 6.33
N ARG A 85 -1.00 40.37 5.71
CA ARG A 85 -1.44 41.73 5.34
C ARG A 85 -2.09 42.48 6.52
N ASN A 86 -2.29 41.83 7.67
CA ASN A 86 -3.05 42.36 8.82
C ASN A 86 -4.48 42.81 8.45
N VAL A 87 -5.15 42.10 7.54
CA VAL A 87 -6.53 42.40 7.12
C VAL A 87 -7.48 41.33 7.65
N PRO A 88 -8.35 41.61 8.65
CA PRO A 88 -9.26 40.62 9.23
C PRO A 88 -10.61 40.49 8.48
N ALA A 89 -10.81 41.28 7.41
CA ALA A 89 -12.11 41.50 6.75
C ALA A 89 -12.90 40.23 6.41
N LEU A 90 -12.21 39.17 5.97
CA LEU A 90 -12.82 37.93 5.48
C LEU A 90 -12.72 36.75 6.46
N ASN A 91 -12.32 36.95 7.71
CA ASN A 91 -12.14 35.83 8.65
C ASN A 91 -13.41 34.96 8.77
N ARG A 92 -14.56 35.60 9.04
CA ARG A 92 -15.88 34.92 9.13
C ARG A 92 -16.27 34.23 7.83
N TYR A 93 -15.95 34.84 6.69
CA TYR A 93 -16.24 34.29 5.37
C TYR A 93 -15.44 32.99 5.14
N TRP A 94 -14.14 33.00 5.41
CA TRP A 94 -13.30 31.81 5.26
C TRP A 94 -13.73 30.67 6.17
N ASP A 95 -14.09 30.97 7.43
CA ASP A 95 -14.62 29.97 8.36
C ASP A 95 -15.91 29.34 7.82
N THR A 96 -16.79 30.15 7.23
CA THR A 96 -18.03 29.67 6.60
C THR A 96 -17.72 28.74 5.41
N ILE A 97 -16.80 29.11 4.53
CA ILE A 97 -16.40 28.27 3.39
C ILE A 97 -15.77 26.94 3.86
N LEU A 98 -14.91 26.98 4.89
CA LEU A 98 -14.35 25.75 5.48
C LEU A 98 -15.44 24.86 6.09
N ASN A 99 -16.46 25.44 6.72
CA ASN A 99 -17.62 24.72 7.26
C ASN A 99 -18.53 24.13 6.19
N LEU A 100 -18.41 24.54 4.92
CA LEU A 100 -19.05 23.88 3.78
C LEU A 100 -18.18 22.75 3.21
N LEU A 101 -16.87 23.01 3.03
CA LEU A 101 -15.94 22.08 2.39
C LEU A 101 -15.67 20.83 3.24
N TRP A 102 -15.43 20.99 4.54
CA TRP A 102 -15.04 19.88 5.42
C TRP A 102 -16.12 18.80 5.57
N PRO A 103 -17.38 19.14 5.92
CA PRO A 103 -18.44 18.14 6.00
C PRO A 103 -18.65 17.43 4.66
N ARG A 104 -18.52 18.14 3.54
CA ARG A 104 -18.64 17.52 2.22
C ARG A 104 -17.51 16.54 1.93
N PHE A 105 -16.26 16.91 2.24
CA PHE A 105 -15.12 16.00 2.11
C PHE A 105 -15.32 14.73 2.95
N GLU A 106 -15.64 14.88 4.23
CA GLU A 106 -15.85 13.76 5.14
C GLU A 106 -17.00 12.86 4.67
N TYR A 107 -18.09 13.45 4.16
CA TYR A 107 -19.21 12.73 3.58
C TYR A 107 -18.79 11.88 2.37
N ILE A 108 -18.04 12.46 1.41
CA ILE A 108 -17.58 11.72 0.22
C ILE A 108 -16.66 10.56 0.62
N VAL A 109 -15.71 10.78 1.53
CA VAL A 109 -14.82 9.72 1.99
C VAL A 109 -15.61 8.64 2.75
N SER A 110 -16.61 9.02 3.54
CA SER A 110 -17.50 8.06 4.22
C SER A 110 -18.29 7.20 3.24
N MET A 111 -18.78 7.77 2.13
CA MET A 111 -19.41 7.00 1.06
C MET A 111 -18.42 6.02 0.40
N ASN A 112 -17.17 6.44 0.18
CA ASN A 112 -16.14 5.55 -0.37
C ASN A 112 -15.83 4.40 0.58
N ILE A 113 -15.72 4.67 1.89
CA ILE A 113 -15.54 3.65 2.94
C ILE A 113 -16.68 2.64 2.88
N GLN A 114 -17.93 3.11 2.84
CA GLN A 114 -19.10 2.23 2.80
C GLN A 114 -19.15 1.41 1.49
N SER A 115 -18.83 2.03 0.36
CA SER A 115 -18.78 1.38 -0.95
C SER A 115 -17.79 0.22 -0.99
N VAL A 116 -16.59 0.40 -0.41
CA VAL A 116 -15.59 -0.68 -0.30
C VAL A 116 -16.06 -1.76 0.67
N ARG A 117 -16.62 -1.38 1.82
CA ARG A 117 -17.11 -2.30 2.85
C ARG A 117 -18.19 -3.25 2.33
N GLU A 118 -19.15 -2.71 1.59
CA GLU A 118 -20.30 -3.43 1.01
C GLU A 118 -19.97 -4.16 -0.29
N CYS A 119 -18.74 -3.99 -0.81
CA CYS A 119 -18.34 -4.61 -2.05
C CYS A 119 -18.22 -6.14 -1.88
N GLU A 120 -19.02 -6.88 -2.66
CA GLU A 120 -18.97 -8.33 -2.73
C GLU A 120 -18.14 -8.77 -3.93
N PRO A 121 -17.11 -9.63 -3.74
CA PRO A 121 -16.27 -10.12 -4.84
C PRO A 121 -17.06 -10.73 -6.00
N SER A 122 -18.12 -11.48 -5.70
CA SER A 122 -18.99 -12.13 -6.69
C SER A 122 -19.68 -11.15 -7.66
N LYS A 123 -19.87 -9.89 -7.27
CA LYS A 123 -20.49 -8.84 -8.09
C LYS A 123 -19.48 -8.13 -9.00
N LEU A 124 -18.18 -8.37 -8.84
CA LEU A 124 -17.12 -7.70 -9.60
C LEU A 124 -16.75 -8.40 -10.92
N GLY A 125 -17.44 -9.50 -11.24
CA GLY A 125 -17.21 -10.26 -12.47
C GLY A 125 -16.01 -11.18 -12.37
N HIS A 126 -15.29 -11.37 -13.48
CA HIS A 126 -14.14 -12.27 -13.52
C HIS A 126 -12.96 -11.69 -12.74
N ILE A 127 -12.55 -12.39 -11.68
CA ILE A 127 -11.39 -12.03 -10.85
C ILE A 127 -10.18 -12.81 -11.36
N ASP A 128 -9.09 -12.11 -11.67
CA ASP A 128 -7.79 -12.70 -11.97
C ASP A 128 -6.76 -12.33 -10.89
N ASN A 129 -5.55 -12.89 -11.00
CA ASN A 129 -4.50 -12.70 -10.02
C ASN A 129 -3.78 -11.34 -10.11
N ARG A 130 -4.22 -10.43 -11.00
CA ARG A 130 -3.59 -9.11 -11.18
C ARG A 130 -4.06 -8.12 -10.12
N PRO A 131 -3.34 -6.99 -9.93
CA PRO A 131 -3.80 -5.94 -9.03
C PRO A 131 -5.20 -5.46 -9.41
N HIS A 132 -6.11 -5.46 -8.44
CA HIS A 132 -7.49 -5.05 -8.68
C HIS A 132 -7.58 -3.52 -8.84
N TYR A 133 -8.47 -3.02 -9.69
CA TYR A 133 -8.54 -1.57 -9.94
C TYR A 133 -8.94 -0.75 -8.69
N ILE A 134 -9.69 -1.35 -7.76
CA ILE A 134 -10.10 -0.70 -6.50
C ILE A 134 -8.87 -0.42 -5.62
N THR A 135 -7.93 -1.37 -5.52
CA THR A 135 -6.73 -1.19 -4.69
C THR A 135 -5.84 -0.09 -5.27
N ARG A 136 -5.75 -0.01 -6.61
CA ARG A 136 -5.01 1.06 -7.30
C ARG A 136 -5.65 2.43 -7.06
N ARG A 137 -6.97 2.53 -7.22
CA ARG A 137 -7.72 3.78 -6.96
C ARG A 137 -7.54 4.24 -5.52
N PHE A 138 -7.57 3.32 -4.56
CA PHE A 138 -7.28 3.62 -3.17
C PHE A 138 -5.86 4.17 -2.98
N ALA A 139 -4.83 3.51 -3.53
CA ALA A 139 -3.46 3.96 -3.36
C ALA A 139 -3.22 5.35 -3.98
N GLU A 140 -3.74 5.59 -5.19
CA GLU A 140 -3.65 6.89 -5.87
C GLU A 140 -4.40 7.98 -5.10
N PHE A 141 -5.60 7.68 -4.60
CA PHE A 141 -6.39 8.58 -3.77
C PHE A 141 -5.70 8.92 -2.45
N SER A 142 -5.25 7.91 -1.71
CA SER A 142 -4.57 8.07 -0.42
C SER A 142 -3.31 8.92 -0.59
N ALA A 143 -2.47 8.61 -1.58
CA ALA A 143 -1.27 9.38 -1.88
C ALA A 143 -1.58 10.85 -2.20
N ALA A 144 -2.63 11.12 -2.97
CA ALA A 144 -3.04 12.49 -3.28
C ALA A 144 -3.48 13.26 -2.02
N ILE A 145 -4.33 12.66 -1.19
CA ILE A 145 -4.82 13.29 0.05
C ILE A 145 -3.67 13.53 1.04
N VAL A 146 -2.78 12.55 1.25
CA VAL A 146 -1.60 12.70 2.10
C VAL A 146 -0.69 13.83 1.59
N GLY A 147 -0.43 13.86 0.28
CA GLY A 147 0.38 14.91 -0.35
C GLY A 147 -0.20 16.31 -0.16
N ILE A 148 -1.52 16.47 -0.26
CA ILE A 148 -2.20 17.75 0.00
C ILE A 148 -2.12 18.10 1.49
N ASN A 149 -2.42 17.14 2.37
CA ASN A 149 -2.47 17.31 3.83
C ASN A 149 -1.12 17.78 4.40
N ALA A 150 0.01 17.44 3.76
CA ALA A 150 1.34 17.86 4.18
C ALA A 150 1.51 19.40 4.30
N SER A 151 0.74 20.19 3.52
CA SER A 151 0.82 21.66 3.59
C SER A 151 0.15 22.26 4.83
N PHE A 152 -0.95 21.67 5.27
CA PHE A 152 -1.74 22.11 6.43
C PHE A 152 -2.30 20.86 7.13
N PRO A 153 -1.49 20.17 7.95
CA PRO A 153 -1.86 18.87 8.50
C PRO A 153 -3.11 18.94 9.38
N ASN A 154 -4.02 17.97 9.20
CA ASN A 154 -5.24 17.84 9.99
C ASN A 154 -5.51 16.38 10.39
N ASP A 155 -5.67 16.12 11.69
CA ASP A 155 -5.90 14.78 12.22
C ASP A 155 -7.20 14.13 11.73
N ARG A 156 -8.20 14.93 11.33
CA ARG A 156 -9.45 14.40 10.73
C ARG A 156 -9.15 13.56 9.49
N VAL A 157 -8.19 14.01 8.68
CA VAL A 157 -7.77 13.33 7.44
C VAL A 157 -7.16 11.97 7.77
N ASN A 158 -6.27 11.92 8.76
CA ASN A 158 -5.64 10.68 9.20
C ASN A 158 -6.68 9.65 9.67
N ARG A 159 -7.72 10.10 10.38
CA ARG A 159 -8.80 9.21 10.83
C ARG A 159 -9.62 8.63 9.68
N VAL A 160 -10.07 9.45 8.74
CA VAL A 160 -10.91 8.96 7.61
C VAL A 160 -10.10 8.11 6.64
N LEU A 161 -8.82 8.43 6.41
CA LEU A 161 -7.93 7.60 5.60
C LEU A 161 -7.64 6.25 6.27
N GLY A 162 -7.39 6.22 7.58
CA GLY A 162 -7.20 4.97 8.32
C GLY A 162 -8.43 4.06 8.28
N GLN A 163 -9.64 4.64 8.34
CA GLN A 163 -10.88 3.86 8.17
C GLN A 163 -11.01 3.28 6.75
N LEU A 164 -10.73 4.09 5.72
CA LEU A 164 -10.77 3.61 4.33
C LEU A 164 -9.73 2.51 4.08
N GLN A 165 -8.52 2.68 4.62
CA GLN A 165 -7.45 1.70 4.54
C GLN A 165 -7.86 0.36 5.14
N ALA A 166 -8.45 0.36 6.34
CA ALA A 166 -8.92 -0.86 6.99
C ALA A 166 -9.97 -1.60 6.14
N GLU A 167 -10.91 -0.87 5.53
CA GLU A 167 -11.91 -1.49 4.64
C GLU A 167 -11.27 -2.04 3.35
N VAL A 168 -10.28 -1.36 2.78
CA VAL A 168 -9.56 -1.84 1.60
C VAL A 168 -8.74 -3.09 1.92
N GLU A 169 -8.10 -3.16 3.08
CA GLU A 169 -7.40 -4.37 3.53
C GLU A 169 -8.35 -5.56 3.68
N ASN A 170 -9.50 -5.34 4.33
CA ASN A 170 -10.54 -6.37 4.44
C ASN A 170 -11.06 -6.79 3.07
N PHE A 171 -11.27 -5.84 2.15
CA PHE A 171 -11.68 -6.11 0.78
C PHE A 171 -10.66 -6.98 0.04
N ILE A 172 -9.37 -6.65 0.13
CA ILE A 172 -8.30 -7.42 -0.50
C ILE A 172 -8.29 -8.88 0.01
N LEU A 173 -8.46 -9.08 1.32
CA LEU A 173 -8.52 -10.42 1.90
C LEU A 173 -9.77 -11.20 1.44
N LYS A 174 -10.93 -10.55 1.35
CA LYS A 174 -12.15 -11.16 0.78
C LYS A 174 -11.95 -11.57 -0.67
N MET A 175 -11.36 -10.71 -1.49
CA MET A 175 -11.05 -11.01 -2.90
C MET A 175 -10.06 -12.17 -3.02
N ALA A 176 -9.03 -12.20 -2.17
CA ALA A 176 -8.09 -13.31 -2.14
C ALA A 176 -8.77 -14.64 -1.79
N ALA A 177 -9.78 -14.64 -0.91
CA ALA A 177 -10.48 -15.85 -0.50
C ALA A 177 -11.34 -16.50 -1.60
N GLU A 178 -11.65 -15.77 -2.69
CA GLU A 178 -12.35 -16.33 -3.84
C GLU A 178 -11.50 -17.32 -4.64
N PHE A 179 -10.16 -17.25 -4.50
CA PHE A 179 -9.28 -18.21 -5.16
C PHE A 179 -9.23 -19.53 -4.39
N PRO A 180 -9.45 -20.68 -5.06
CA PRO A 180 -9.50 -21.98 -4.39
C PRO A 180 -8.13 -22.45 -3.90
N GLN A 181 -7.05 -22.10 -4.61
CA GLN A 181 -5.71 -22.55 -4.28
C GLN A 181 -4.96 -21.51 -3.46
N ARG A 182 -4.33 -21.91 -2.34
CA ARG A 182 -3.56 -20.99 -1.49
C ARG A 182 -2.49 -20.22 -2.27
N LYS A 183 -1.83 -20.88 -3.22
CA LYS A 183 -0.88 -20.27 -4.17
C LYS A 183 -1.50 -19.06 -4.89
N GLU A 184 -2.71 -19.19 -5.44
CA GLU A 184 -3.39 -18.12 -6.17
C GLU A 184 -3.80 -16.97 -5.25
N GLN A 185 -4.27 -17.28 -4.03
CA GLN A 185 -4.57 -16.29 -3.00
C GLN A 185 -3.33 -15.43 -2.70
N LEU A 186 -2.17 -16.07 -2.52
CA LEU A 186 -0.91 -15.40 -2.22
C LEU A 186 -0.41 -14.55 -3.41
N ILE A 187 -0.54 -15.05 -4.64
CA ILE A 187 -0.19 -14.26 -5.84
C ILE A 187 -1.04 -12.99 -5.91
N PHE A 188 -2.36 -13.10 -5.73
CA PHE A 188 -3.25 -11.95 -5.73
C PHE A 188 -2.87 -10.93 -4.65
N LEU A 189 -2.60 -11.38 -3.43
CA LEU A 189 -2.19 -10.52 -2.32
C LEU A 189 -0.88 -9.79 -2.63
N ILE A 190 0.16 -10.51 -3.07
CA ILE A 190 1.47 -9.96 -3.40
C ILE A 190 1.35 -8.93 -4.53
N ASN A 191 0.62 -9.24 -5.60
CA ASN A 191 0.45 -8.31 -6.73
C ASN A 191 -0.25 -7.01 -6.28
N ASN A 192 -1.30 -7.11 -5.45
CA ASN A 192 -1.99 -5.92 -4.94
C ASN A 192 -1.10 -5.10 -3.99
N TYR A 193 -0.38 -5.74 -3.06
CA TYR A 193 0.52 -5.03 -2.14
C TYR A 193 1.70 -4.39 -2.86
N ASP A 194 2.33 -5.07 -3.83
CA ASP A 194 3.41 -4.51 -4.65
C ASP A 194 2.97 -3.28 -5.44
N MET A 195 1.78 -3.34 -6.06
CA MET A 195 1.23 -2.20 -6.81
C MET A 195 0.91 -1.02 -5.89
N MET A 196 0.24 -1.25 -4.75
CA MET A 196 -0.06 -0.16 -3.81
C MET A 196 1.21 0.46 -3.23
N LEU A 197 2.20 -0.37 -2.87
CA LEU A 197 3.49 0.09 -2.40
C LEU A 197 4.21 0.92 -3.46
N GLY A 198 4.19 0.49 -4.72
CA GLY A 198 4.77 1.24 -5.84
C GLY A 198 4.17 2.64 -5.97
N VAL A 199 2.84 2.75 -5.91
CA VAL A 199 2.15 4.06 -5.98
C VAL A 199 2.49 4.93 -4.77
N LEU A 200 2.52 4.36 -3.56
CA LEU A 200 2.80 5.11 -2.34
C LEU A 200 4.25 5.62 -2.31
N VAL A 201 5.23 4.79 -2.67
CA VAL A 201 6.65 5.17 -2.72
C VAL A 201 6.92 6.24 -3.77
N GLU A 202 6.27 6.18 -4.93
CA GLU A 202 6.45 7.21 -5.98
C GLU A 202 5.89 8.59 -5.58
N ARG A 203 4.90 8.62 -4.69
CA ARG A 203 4.08 9.82 -4.43
C ARG A 203 4.19 10.36 -3.01
N THR A 204 4.78 9.61 -2.09
CA THR A 204 5.04 10.00 -0.70
C THR A 204 6.53 9.88 -0.39
N SER A 205 6.96 10.31 0.78
CA SER A 205 8.32 10.01 1.24
C SER A 205 8.48 8.50 1.39
N ASP A 206 9.62 7.96 0.96
CA ASP A 206 9.93 6.52 1.04
C ASP A 206 9.66 5.98 2.47
N ASP A 207 9.94 6.74 3.52
CA ASP A 207 9.75 6.31 4.92
C ASP A 207 8.38 6.63 5.53
N SER A 208 7.31 6.67 4.73
CA SER A 208 5.95 6.82 5.29
C SER A 208 5.53 5.56 6.06
N LYS A 209 4.76 5.74 7.15
CA LYS A 209 4.25 4.62 7.98
C LYS A 209 3.39 3.66 7.15
N GLU A 210 2.64 4.20 6.20
CA GLU A 210 1.78 3.48 5.29
C GLU A 210 2.60 2.61 4.33
N ALA A 211 3.71 3.14 3.78
CA ALA A 211 4.61 2.36 2.94
C ALA A 211 5.28 1.22 3.72
N GLU A 212 5.74 1.48 4.94
CA GLU A 212 6.34 0.46 5.82
C GLU A 212 5.37 -0.69 6.11
N MET A 213 4.12 -0.37 6.44
CA MET A 213 3.08 -1.39 6.66
C MET A 213 2.86 -2.30 5.44
N TYR A 214 2.79 -1.73 4.23
CA TYR A 214 2.63 -2.54 3.02
C TYR A 214 3.89 -3.32 2.66
N ARG A 215 5.10 -2.84 2.99
CA ARG A 215 6.34 -3.63 2.87
C ARG A 215 6.29 -4.86 3.76
N ASP A 216 5.86 -4.72 5.00
CA ASP A 216 5.77 -5.84 5.94
C ASP A 216 4.75 -6.88 5.48
N LEU A 217 3.57 -6.43 5.03
CA LEU A 217 2.55 -7.31 4.45
C LEU A 217 3.06 -8.03 3.21
N LEU A 218 3.74 -7.31 2.30
CA LEU A 218 4.34 -7.86 1.09
C LEU A 218 5.42 -8.90 1.42
N ALA A 219 6.30 -8.60 2.38
CA ALA A 219 7.37 -9.50 2.81
C ALA A 219 6.80 -10.78 3.45
N ALA A 220 5.80 -10.65 4.33
CA ALA A 220 5.16 -11.78 4.97
C ALA A 220 4.49 -12.73 3.95
N ARG A 221 3.72 -12.18 3.00
CA ARG A 221 3.08 -12.99 1.95
C ARG A 221 4.07 -13.57 0.96
N THR A 222 5.15 -12.85 0.66
CA THR A 222 6.24 -13.35 -0.18
C THR A 222 6.91 -14.56 0.46
N GLN A 223 7.21 -14.49 1.76
CA GLN A 223 7.81 -15.63 2.47
C GLN A 223 6.88 -16.85 2.47
N GLU A 224 5.58 -16.64 2.71
CA GLU A 224 4.58 -17.71 2.66
C GLU A 224 4.49 -18.34 1.26
N PHE A 225 4.45 -17.51 0.22
CA PHE A 225 4.41 -17.97 -1.17
C PHE A 225 5.65 -18.77 -1.56
N VAL A 226 6.83 -18.32 -1.11
CA VAL A 226 8.09 -19.03 -1.35
C VAL A 226 8.05 -20.45 -0.76
N GLU A 227 7.49 -20.63 0.43
CA GLU A 227 7.34 -21.97 1.01
C GLU A 227 6.31 -22.80 0.23
N GLU A 228 5.19 -22.20 -0.16
CA GLU A 228 4.11 -22.85 -0.93
C GLU A 228 4.59 -23.37 -2.29
N ILE A 229 5.43 -22.62 -3.02
CA ILE A 229 5.96 -23.07 -4.33
C ILE A 229 7.08 -24.11 -4.21
N LEU A 230 7.80 -24.13 -3.09
CA LEU A 230 8.85 -25.13 -2.85
C LEU A 230 8.26 -26.46 -2.36
N ALA A 231 7.13 -26.45 -1.64
CA ALA A 231 6.56 -27.62 -1.00
C ALA A 231 6.26 -28.80 -1.96
N PRO A 232 5.67 -28.61 -3.16
CA PRO A 232 5.40 -29.72 -4.08
C PRO A 232 6.66 -30.44 -4.59
N HIS A 233 7.79 -29.73 -4.65
CA HIS A 233 9.04 -30.25 -5.21
C HIS A 233 10.03 -30.71 -4.13
N PHE A 234 10.09 -29.98 -3.02
CA PHE A 234 11.11 -30.14 -1.98
C PHE A 234 10.53 -30.31 -0.59
N GLY A 235 9.21 -30.46 -0.45
CA GLY A 235 8.53 -30.59 0.85
C GLY A 235 9.05 -31.75 1.69
N GLY A 236 9.39 -32.89 1.08
CA GLY A 236 10.01 -34.02 1.79
C GLY A 236 11.36 -33.66 2.42
N LEU A 237 12.19 -32.89 1.71
CA LEU A 237 13.48 -32.39 2.22
C LEU A 237 13.26 -31.37 3.34
N ILE A 238 12.38 -30.39 3.12
CA ILE A 238 12.08 -29.32 4.07
C ILE A 238 11.57 -29.89 5.40
N THR A 239 10.57 -30.79 5.33
CA THR A 239 10.01 -31.44 6.52
C THR A 239 11.04 -32.30 7.23
N PHE A 240 11.86 -33.07 6.51
CA PHE A 240 12.93 -33.87 7.13
C PHE A 240 13.92 -33.01 7.89
N VAL A 241 14.34 -31.87 7.31
CA VAL A 241 15.25 -30.93 7.98
C VAL A 241 14.63 -30.38 9.26
N LYS A 242 13.37 -29.91 9.20
CA LYS A 242 12.64 -29.39 10.35
C LYS A 242 12.50 -30.45 11.46
N ASP A 243 12.07 -31.66 11.12
CA ASP A 243 11.89 -32.77 12.08
C ASP A 243 13.22 -33.18 12.72
N SER A 244 14.27 -33.33 11.91
CA SER A 244 15.59 -33.79 12.35
C SER A 244 16.28 -32.79 13.29
N GLU A 245 16.11 -31.49 13.05
CA GLU A 245 16.65 -30.48 13.96
C GLU A 245 15.97 -30.53 15.32
N VAL A 246 14.65 -30.72 15.38
CA VAL A 246 13.93 -30.93 16.64
C VAL A 246 14.42 -32.19 17.36
N TYR A 247 14.71 -33.27 16.63
CA TYR A 247 15.28 -34.48 17.24
C TYR A 247 16.70 -34.26 17.78
N LEU A 248 17.53 -33.49 17.07
CA LEU A 248 18.87 -33.13 17.52
C LEU A 248 18.84 -32.24 18.77
N GLU A 249 17.96 -31.23 18.80
CA GLU A 249 17.77 -30.36 19.97
C GLU A 249 17.31 -31.14 21.22
N ARG A 250 16.50 -32.19 21.02
CA ARG A 250 15.98 -33.05 22.09
C ARG A 250 16.84 -34.28 22.37
N ASN A 251 18.01 -34.41 21.74
CA ASN A 251 18.90 -35.58 21.84
C ASN A 251 18.21 -36.93 21.54
N GLN A 252 17.23 -36.95 20.63
CA GLN A 252 16.46 -38.15 20.24
C GLN A 252 17.13 -38.90 19.08
N VAL A 253 18.31 -39.47 19.36
CA VAL A 253 19.16 -40.17 18.38
C VAL A 253 18.45 -41.35 17.71
N ASP A 254 17.65 -42.12 18.47
CA ASP A 254 16.94 -43.30 17.94
C ASP A 254 15.91 -42.93 16.87
N LYS A 255 15.23 -41.79 17.03
CA LYS A 255 14.28 -41.30 16.03
C LYS A 255 14.99 -40.82 14.77
N LEU A 256 16.16 -40.20 14.92
CA LEU A 256 16.97 -39.77 13.78
C LEU A 256 17.44 -40.98 12.96
N GLN A 257 17.77 -42.10 13.61
CA GLN A 257 18.16 -43.33 12.94
C GLN A 257 16.99 -43.97 12.18
N ALA A 258 15.75 -43.84 12.66
CA ALA A 258 14.57 -44.36 11.98
C ALA A 258 14.28 -43.66 10.63
N GLU A 259 14.83 -42.46 10.39
CA GLU A 259 14.60 -41.68 9.17
C GLU A 259 15.47 -42.11 7.97
N GLU A 260 16.33 -43.14 8.10
CA GLU A 260 17.24 -43.60 7.02
C GLU A 260 16.53 -43.83 5.69
N LYS A 261 15.35 -44.47 5.71
CA LYS A 261 14.57 -44.73 4.49
C LYS A 261 14.09 -43.44 3.83
N ARG A 262 13.68 -42.43 4.62
CA ARG A 262 13.24 -41.13 4.13
C ARG A 262 14.42 -40.37 3.50
N VAL A 263 15.61 -40.45 4.11
CA VAL A 263 16.85 -39.91 3.52
C VAL A 263 17.11 -40.49 2.13
N GLN A 264 17.03 -41.82 1.97
CA GLN A 264 17.26 -42.46 0.67
C GLN A 264 16.27 -41.98 -0.40
N GLN A 265 14.99 -41.83 -0.04
CA GLN A 265 13.96 -41.30 -0.93
C GLN A 265 14.22 -39.86 -1.32
N ILE A 266 14.59 -39.00 -0.36
CA ILE A 266 14.89 -37.58 -0.60
C ILE A 266 16.08 -37.43 -1.54
N VAL A 267 17.19 -38.17 -1.32
CA VAL A 267 18.39 -38.06 -2.16
C VAL A 267 18.10 -38.49 -3.59
N ARG A 268 17.46 -39.64 -3.79
CA ARG A 268 17.11 -40.12 -5.14
C ARG A 268 16.13 -39.20 -5.85
N GLY A 269 15.09 -38.75 -5.15
CA GLY A 269 14.11 -37.82 -5.70
C GLY A 269 14.74 -36.49 -6.09
N PHE A 270 15.57 -35.93 -5.20
CA PHE A 270 16.30 -34.69 -5.47
C PHE A 270 17.19 -34.85 -6.70
N ASN A 271 18.01 -35.91 -6.77
CA ASN A 271 18.94 -36.13 -7.88
C ASN A 271 18.25 -36.20 -9.25
N ASN A 272 17.06 -36.78 -9.30
CA ASN A 272 16.32 -36.98 -10.56
C ASN A 272 15.61 -35.70 -11.03
N ASP A 273 15.03 -34.92 -10.11
CA ASP A 273 14.00 -33.93 -10.47
C ASP A 273 14.34 -32.47 -10.17
N TRP A 274 15.40 -32.20 -9.39
CA TRP A 274 15.66 -30.84 -8.89
C TRP A 274 15.79 -29.79 -10.01
N LYS A 275 16.47 -30.10 -11.13
CA LYS A 275 16.63 -29.14 -12.25
C LYS A 275 15.29 -28.78 -12.88
N ARG A 276 14.48 -29.79 -13.17
CA ARG A 276 13.13 -29.63 -13.73
C ARG A 276 12.22 -28.87 -12.75
N ALA A 277 12.34 -29.12 -11.46
CA ALA A 277 11.63 -28.36 -10.43
C ALA A 277 12.04 -26.88 -10.42
N LEU A 278 13.34 -26.56 -10.56
CA LEU A 278 13.79 -25.17 -10.67
C LEU A 278 13.22 -24.46 -11.90
N GLU A 279 13.20 -25.14 -13.05
CA GLU A 279 12.62 -24.61 -14.29
C GLU A 279 11.12 -24.33 -14.13
N ASN A 280 10.37 -25.27 -13.55
CA ASN A 280 8.93 -25.11 -13.29
C ASN A 280 8.65 -23.95 -12.32
N ILE A 281 9.40 -23.85 -11.22
CA ILE A 281 9.28 -22.76 -10.25
C ILE A 281 9.55 -21.41 -10.93
N ASN A 282 10.60 -21.32 -11.75
CA ASN A 282 10.90 -20.10 -12.50
C ASN A 282 9.74 -19.72 -13.44
N GLN A 283 9.21 -20.66 -14.22
CA GLN A 283 8.09 -20.39 -15.11
C GLN A 283 6.83 -19.93 -14.35
N ASP A 284 6.52 -20.58 -13.23
CA ASP A 284 5.38 -20.23 -12.39
C ASP A 284 5.50 -18.82 -11.82
N VAL A 285 6.67 -18.47 -11.27
CA VAL A 285 6.94 -17.14 -10.72
C VAL A 285 6.84 -16.07 -11.81
N MET A 286 7.44 -16.30 -12.98
CA MET A 286 7.44 -15.33 -14.09
C MET A 286 6.05 -15.14 -14.71
N ARG A 287 5.15 -16.11 -14.58
CA ARG A 287 3.74 -15.97 -15.01
C ARG A 287 2.84 -15.33 -13.93
N ALA A 288 3.19 -15.48 -12.66
CA ALA A 288 2.37 -15.06 -11.53
C ALA A 288 2.45 -13.54 -11.26
N PHE A 289 3.63 -12.94 -11.38
CA PHE A 289 3.86 -11.56 -10.94
C PHE A 289 3.95 -10.59 -12.11
N THR A 290 3.11 -9.56 -12.08
CA THR A 290 3.08 -8.52 -13.13
C THR A 290 4.32 -7.63 -13.13
N ASN A 291 4.96 -7.48 -11.97
CA ASN A 291 6.21 -6.74 -11.81
C ASN A 291 7.40 -7.71 -11.89
N PHE A 292 8.14 -7.68 -13.00
CA PHE A 292 9.28 -8.58 -13.23
C PHE A 292 10.40 -8.42 -12.19
N LYS A 293 10.60 -7.22 -11.65
CA LYS A 293 11.60 -6.99 -10.60
C LYS A 293 11.20 -7.71 -9.31
N ASN A 294 9.94 -7.56 -8.90
CA ASN A 294 9.38 -8.27 -7.75
C ASN A 294 9.40 -9.79 -7.98
N GLY A 295 8.90 -10.27 -9.12
CA GLY A 295 8.94 -11.70 -9.47
C GLY A 295 10.36 -12.28 -9.42
N THR A 296 11.37 -11.54 -9.90
CA THR A 296 12.76 -12.00 -9.81
C THR A 296 13.27 -12.04 -8.37
N GLN A 297 12.92 -11.06 -7.53
CA GLN A 297 13.27 -11.08 -6.10
C GLN A 297 12.62 -12.27 -5.38
N ILE A 298 11.35 -12.57 -5.65
CA ILE A 298 10.63 -13.72 -5.11
C ILE A 298 11.32 -15.03 -5.52
N LEU A 299 11.68 -15.16 -6.80
CA LEU A 299 12.43 -16.31 -7.29
C LEU A 299 13.76 -16.47 -6.55
N GLN A 300 14.54 -15.38 -6.42
CA GLN A 300 15.80 -15.42 -5.68
C GLN A 300 15.59 -15.80 -4.20
N GLY A 301 14.50 -15.34 -3.57
CA GLY A 301 14.10 -15.75 -2.23
C GLY A 301 13.87 -17.25 -2.14
N ALA A 302 13.12 -17.83 -3.08
CA ALA A 302 12.85 -19.27 -3.14
C ALA A 302 14.11 -20.10 -3.36
N LEU A 303 14.97 -19.70 -4.29
CA LEU A 303 16.23 -20.40 -4.55
C LEU A 303 17.19 -20.28 -3.36
N THR A 304 17.21 -19.12 -2.69
CA THR A 304 17.99 -18.93 -1.46
C THR A 304 17.50 -19.85 -0.35
N LEU A 305 16.19 -19.92 -0.12
CA LEU A 305 15.60 -20.79 0.89
C LEU A 305 15.87 -22.27 0.59
N LEU A 306 15.78 -22.68 -0.68
CA LEU A 306 16.15 -24.03 -1.11
C LEU A 306 17.62 -24.35 -0.77
N ILE A 307 18.55 -23.45 -1.10
CA ILE A 307 19.98 -23.65 -0.77
C ILE A 307 20.19 -23.76 0.74
N GLN A 308 19.51 -22.93 1.54
CA GLN A 308 19.61 -23.00 3.00
C GLN A 308 19.12 -24.35 3.54
N TYR A 309 17.97 -24.85 3.06
CA TYR A 309 17.49 -26.17 3.45
C TYR A 309 18.42 -27.29 2.97
N TYR A 310 18.96 -27.20 1.76
CA TYR A 310 19.90 -28.19 1.24
C TYR A 310 21.21 -28.24 2.04
N HIS A 311 21.73 -27.08 2.43
CA HIS A 311 22.90 -26.98 3.30
C HIS A 311 22.63 -27.57 4.69
N ARG A 312 21.48 -27.25 5.30
CA ARG A 312 21.06 -27.83 6.59
C ARG A 312 20.89 -29.35 6.49
N PHE A 313 20.32 -29.83 5.38
CA PHE A 313 20.20 -31.26 5.08
C PHE A 313 21.58 -31.95 5.05
N GLN A 314 22.57 -31.40 4.34
CA GLN A 314 23.92 -31.94 4.34
C GLN A 314 24.58 -31.93 5.73
N LYS A 315 24.34 -30.90 6.53
CA LYS A 315 24.83 -30.82 7.91
C LYS A 315 24.21 -31.92 8.79
N ILE A 316 22.91 -32.16 8.67
CA ILE A 316 22.22 -33.26 9.37
C ILE A 316 22.77 -34.61 8.93
N LEU A 317 22.98 -34.81 7.63
CA LEU A 317 23.58 -36.05 7.14
C LEU A 317 25.02 -36.25 7.61
N SER A 318 25.73 -35.19 8.00
CA SER A 318 27.08 -35.30 8.56
C SER A 318 27.10 -35.86 9.99
N GLN A 319 25.94 -36.09 10.62
CA GLN A 319 25.84 -36.65 11.97
C GLN A 319 26.30 -38.13 12.03
N PRO A 320 26.83 -38.60 13.19
CA PRO A 320 27.38 -39.96 13.32
C PRO A 320 26.39 -41.07 13.02
N VAL A 321 25.11 -40.85 13.34
CA VAL A 321 23.99 -41.78 13.13
C VAL A 321 23.88 -42.21 11.67
N PHE A 322 24.20 -41.31 10.76
CA PHE A 322 24.09 -41.55 9.32
C PHE A 322 25.41 -41.99 8.69
N ARG A 323 26.51 -42.18 9.44
CA ARG A 323 27.86 -42.41 8.90
C ARG A 323 27.94 -43.54 7.88
N ASN A 324 27.14 -44.59 8.06
CA ASN A 324 27.15 -45.80 7.23
C ASN A 324 26.19 -45.76 6.02
N LEU A 325 25.43 -44.67 5.84
CA LEU A 325 24.52 -44.51 4.69
C LEU A 325 25.32 -44.29 3.39
N GLN A 326 25.37 -45.32 2.55
CA GLN A 326 26.06 -45.27 1.26
C GLN A 326 25.45 -44.24 0.29
N ILE A 327 24.14 -43.94 0.42
CA ILE A 327 23.43 -42.98 -0.43
C ILE A 327 24.00 -41.55 -0.33
N LYS A 328 24.79 -41.25 0.70
CA LYS A 328 25.50 -39.98 0.83
C LYS A 328 26.46 -39.71 -0.33
N HIS A 329 27.02 -40.75 -0.93
CA HIS A 329 27.91 -40.62 -2.09
C HIS A 329 27.17 -40.21 -3.36
N GLU A 330 25.85 -40.39 -3.40
CA GLU A 330 24.99 -39.95 -4.50
C GLU A 330 24.56 -38.49 -4.36
N LEU A 331 24.83 -37.81 -3.23
CA LEU A 331 24.43 -36.43 -3.02
C LEU A 331 25.06 -35.49 -4.05
N ILE A 332 24.22 -34.66 -4.66
CA ILE A 332 24.72 -33.59 -5.51
C ILE A 332 25.51 -32.59 -4.67
N ASN A 333 26.69 -32.21 -5.16
CA ASN A 333 27.50 -31.19 -4.51
C ASN A 333 26.72 -29.86 -4.45
N ILE A 334 26.67 -29.22 -3.29
CA ILE A 334 25.98 -27.93 -3.10
C ILE A 334 26.46 -26.86 -4.07
N HIS A 335 27.75 -26.87 -4.44
CA HIS A 335 28.29 -25.95 -5.43
C HIS A 335 27.66 -26.15 -6.82
N HIS A 336 27.32 -27.38 -7.20
CA HIS A 336 26.62 -27.64 -8.45
C HIS A 336 25.19 -27.08 -8.41
N VAL A 337 24.49 -27.26 -7.29
CA VAL A 337 23.17 -26.64 -7.07
C VAL A 337 23.26 -25.12 -7.14
N MET A 338 24.26 -24.52 -6.49
CA MET A 338 24.50 -23.07 -6.52
C MET A 338 24.81 -22.54 -7.93
N VAL A 339 25.58 -23.26 -8.73
CA VAL A 339 25.89 -22.88 -10.12
C VAL A 339 24.62 -22.86 -10.96
N GLU A 340 23.74 -23.85 -10.79
CA GLU A 340 22.46 -23.89 -11.50
C GLU A 340 21.53 -22.77 -11.05
N VAL A 341 21.41 -22.52 -9.75
CA VAL A 341 20.63 -21.40 -9.18
C VAL A 341 21.12 -20.05 -9.71
N LYS A 342 22.44 -19.87 -9.90
CA LYS A 342 23.01 -18.65 -10.47
C LYS A 342 22.53 -18.33 -11.88
N LYS A 343 22.08 -19.31 -12.67
CA LYS A 343 21.52 -19.08 -14.01
C LYS A 343 20.22 -18.27 -13.99
N TYR A 344 19.51 -18.29 -12.87
CA TYR A 344 18.25 -17.58 -12.67
C TYR A 344 18.43 -16.19 -12.05
N LYS A 345 19.67 -15.73 -11.90
CA LYS A 345 19.94 -14.37 -11.39
C LYS A 345 19.44 -13.31 -12.38
N PRO A 346 18.90 -12.20 -11.89
CA PRO A 346 18.54 -11.07 -12.74
C PRO A 346 19.76 -10.58 -13.54
N THR A 347 19.61 -10.47 -14.86
CA THR A 347 20.38 -9.57 -15.72
C THR A 347 19.58 -8.29 -15.86
N PHE A 348 19.66 -7.40 -14.88
CA PHE A 348 19.12 -6.05 -14.97
C PHE A 348 20.22 -5.04 -14.69
#